data_AF-A0A7Y6XSL1-F1
#
_entry.id   AF-A0A7Y6XSL1-F1
#
_cell.length_a   1.000
_cell.length_b   1.000
_cell.length_c   1.000
_cell.angle_alpha   90.00
_cell.angle_beta   90.00
_cell.angle_gamma   90.00
#
_symmetry.space_group_name_H-M   'P 1'
#
loop_
_entity.id
_entity.type
_entity.pdbx_description
1 polymer ?
#
loop_
_entity_poly.entity_id
_entity_poly.type
_entity_poly.pdbx_seq_one_letter_code
_entity_poly.pdbx_strand_id
1 'polypeptide(L)'
;MAKTAQKIPITAAMKIGVGYGWDQVIVVAWDANTGSEHVTTWGSNAKYCNQAAEGGNFVKKALGWPENLCRAKSKSASAHLEKVSQLYEKGKDMVVEILPPCTASQSDIDALYSVLSELRDLAVISIKEVAHES
;
A
#
# COMPACT_ATOMS: atom_id res chain seq x y z
N MET A 1 36.70 -9.31 -13.12
CA MET A 1 35.29 -9.19 -13.55
C MET A 1 34.74 -7.90 -12.96
N ALA A 2 34.11 -7.04 -13.76
CA ALA A 2 33.49 -5.82 -13.23
C ALA A 2 32.36 -6.20 -12.26
N LYS A 3 32.32 -5.58 -11.08
CA LYS A 3 31.30 -5.84 -10.06
C LYS A 3 29.98 -5.20 -10.52
N THR A 4 28.98 -6.02 -10.84
CA THR A 4 27.62 -5.52 -11.10
C THR A 4 26.99 -5.01 -9.80
N ALA A 5 26.35 -3.84 -9.85
CA ALA A 5 25.61 -3.33 -8.70
C ALA A 5 24.47 -4.28 -8.29
N GLN A 6 24.36 -4.55 -6.99
CA GLN A 6 23.29 -5.35 -6.42
C GLN A 6 22.11 -4.46 -6.01
N LYS A 7 20.90 -5.01 -6.06
CA LYS A 7 19.70 -4.32 -5.56
C LYS A 7 19.86 -3.99 -4.08
N ILE A 8 19.62 -2.73 -3.72
CA ILE A 8 19.59 -2.29 -2.33
C ILE A 8 18.28 -2.81 -1.71
N PRO A 9 18.33 -3.64 -0.65
CA PRO A 9 17.13 -4.13 0.01
C PRO A 9 16.49 -3.02 0.86
N ILE A 10 15.17 -3.11 1.07
CA ILE A 10 14.44 -2.18 1.95
C ILE A 10 14.99 -2.13 3.38
N THR A 11 15.57 -3.24 3.87
CA THR A 11 16.20 -3.31 5.19
C THR A 11 17.43 -2.42 5.32
N ALA A 12 18.12 -2.10 4.22
CA ALA A 12 19.22 -1.14 4.24
C ALA A 12 18.70 0.30 4.42
N ALA A 13 17.63 0.67 3.71
CA ALA A 13 16.97 1.97 3.89
C ALA A 13 16.38 2.11 5.30
N MET A 14 15.78 1.03 5.84
CA MET A 14 15.28 0.99 7.22
C MET A 14 16.39 1.24 8.25
N LYS A 15 17.57 0.62 8.09
CA LYS A 15 18.70 0.83 8.99
C LYS A 15 19.16 2.29 9.01
N ILE A 16 19.13 2.98 7.87
CA ILE A 16 19.42 4.42 7.79
C ILE A 16 18.34 5.19 8.55
N GLY A 17 17.07 4.92 8.29
CA GLY A 17 15.97 5.63 8.95
C GLY A 17 16.00 5.49 10.47
N VAL A 18 16.05 4.25 10.96
CA VAL A 18 16.12 3.94 12.40
C VAL A 18 17.41 4.45 13.03
N GLY A 19 18.55 4.29 12.35
CA GLY A 19 19.86 4.68 12.88
C GLY A 19 20.04 6.19 13.06
N TYR A 20 19.34 7.01 12.27
CA TYR A 20 19.46 8.46 12.30
C TYR A 20 18.17 9.18 12.73
N GLY A 21 17.12 8.45 13.12
CA GLY A 21 15.87 9.03 13.61
C GLY A 21 14.99 9.66 12.53
N TRP A 22 15.03 9.16 11.29
CA TRP A 22 14.17 9.62 10.20
C TRP A 22 12.95 8.72 10.02
N ASP A 23 11.80 9.35 9.77
CA ASP A 23 10.53 8.65 9.51
C ASP A 23 10.40 8.12 8.08
N GLN A 24 11.23 8.60 7.17
CA GLN A 24 11.22 8.22 5.76
C GLN A 24 12.64 8.26 5.21
N VAL A 25 12.94 7.31 4.31
CA VAL A 25 14.18 7.26 3.56
C VAL A 25 13.91 6.89 2.10
N ILE A 26 14.49 7.66 1.19
CA ILE A 26 14.54 7.36 -0.25
C ILE A 26 16.01 7.25 -0.63
N VAL A 27 16.42 6.06 -1.06
CA VAL A 27 17.77 5.78 -1.53
C VAL A 27 17.77 5.73 -3.05
N VAL A 28 18.63 6.53 -3.66
CA VAL A 28 18.91 6.54 -5.09
C VAL A 28 20.36 6.12 -5.27
N ALA A 29 20.60 5.19 -6.19
CA ALA A 29 21.93 4.71 -6.51
C ALA A 29 22.13 4.60 -8.02
N TRP A 30 23.38 4.83 -8.44
CA TRP A 30 23.82 4.77 -9.82
C TRP A 30 25.04 3.85 -9.94
N ASP A 31 25.02 2.92 -10.89
CA ASP A 31 26.18 2.13 -11.28
C ASP A 31 26.85 2.73 -12.51
N ALA A 32 27.99 3.39 -12.32
CA ALA A 32 28.71 4.06 -13.40
C ALA A 32 29.22 3.09 -14.49
N ASN A 33 29.40 1.80 -14.18
CA ASN A 33 29.90 0.84 -15.14
C ASN A 33 28.82 0.34 -16.10
N THR A 34 27.59 0.21 -15.60
CA THR A 34 26.47 -0.35 -16.37
C THR A 34 25.44 0.71 -16.79
N GLY A 35 25.52 1.92 -16.22
CA GLY A 35 24.49 2.95 -16.34
C GLY A 35 23.19 2.57 -15.63
N SER A 36 23.21 1.56 -14.76
CA SER A 36 21.99 1.11 -14.07
C SER A 36 21.64 2.02 -12.91
N GLU A 37 20.36 2.32 -12.78
CA GLU A 37 19.81 3.12 -11.69
C GLU A 37 18.95 2.27 -10.77
N HIS A 38 18.93 2.60 -9.48
CA HIS A 38 18.15 1.89 -8.48
C HIS A 38 17.52 2.85 -7.47
N VAL A 39 16.23 2.68 -7.19
CA VAL A 39 15.50 3.44 -6.17
C VAL A 39 14.90 2.48 -5.16
N THR A 40 15.12 2.75 -3.87
CA THR A 40 14.51 2.01 -2.75
C THR A 40 13.94 2.98 -1.74
N THR A 41 12.73 2.71 -1.29
CA THR A 41 11.98 3.57 -0.38
C THR A 41 11.61 2.81 0.87
N TRP A 42 11.61 3.51 2.00
CA TRP A 42 11.19 2.99 3.30
C TRP A 42 10.50 4.11 4.09
N GLY A 43 9.52 3.74 4.91
CA GLY A 43 8.87 4.62 5.88
C GLY A 43 8.62 3.90 7.20
N SER A 44 8.58 4.65 8.30
CA SER A 44 8.43 4.12 9.67
C SER A 44 7.01 3.59 9.95
N ASN A 45 6.01 4.07 9.22
CA ASN A 45 4.62 3.63 9.31
C ASN A 45 3.91 3.72 7.94
N ALA A 46 2.62 3.39 7.90
CA ALA A 46 1.83 3.37 6.66
C ALA A 46 1.81 4.73 5.92
N LYS A 47 1.65 5.84 6.66
CA LYS A 47 1.67 7.20 6.11
C LYS A 47 3.01 7.49 5.43
N TYR A 48 4.11 7.30 6.15
CA TYR A 48 5.44 7.57 5.60
C TYR A 48 5.85 6.59 4.50
N CYS A 49 5.38 5.35 4.52
CA CYS A 49 5.56 4.39 3.43
C CYS A 49 4.90 4.86 2.13
N ASN A 50 3.68 5.41 2.21
CA ASN A 50 2.97 5.94 1.04
C ASN A 50 3.68 7.17 0.49
N GLN A 51 4.00 8.14 1.35
CA GLN A 51 4.78 9.31 0.98
C GLN A 51 6.15 8.91 0.39
N ALA A 52 6.78 7.85 0.88
CA ALA A 52 8.09 7.39 0.39
C ALA A 52 7.96 6.80 -1.01
N ALA A 53 6.89 6.04 -1.26
CA ALA A 53 6.58 5.50 -2.57
C ALA A 53 6.31 6.61 -3.59
N GLU A 54 5.56 7.65 -3.21
CA GLU A 54 5.31 8.83 -4.03
C GLU A 54 6.59 9.61 -4.33
N GLY A 55 7.40 9.89 -3.30
CA GLY A 55 8.70 10.52 -3.47
C GLY A 55 9.62 9.69 -4.36
N GLY A 56 9.65 8.37 -4.21
CA GLY A 56 10.41 7.47 -5.09
C GLY A 56 9.92 7.50 -6.54
N ASN A 57 8.60 7.61 -6.75
CA ASN A 57 7.99 7.76 -8.06
C ASN A 57 8.35 9.12 -8.70
N PHE A 58 8.36 10.19 -7.91
CA PHE A 58 8.80 11.52 -8.34
C PHE A 58 10.28 11.51 -8.76
N VAL A 59 11.15 10.90 -7.96
CA VAL A 59 12.58 10.75 -8.27
C VAL A 59 12.78 10.01 -9.58
N LYS A 60 12.12 8.85 -9.78
CA LYS A 60 12.21 8.10 -11.04
C LYS A 60 11.78 8.95 -12.24
N LYS A 61 10.69 9.70 -12.09
CA LYS A 61 10.20 10.62 -13.13
C LYS A 61 11.22 11.72 -13.44
N ALA A 62 11.84 12.31 -12.41
CA ALA A 62 12.89 13.31 -12.58
C ALA A 62 14.15 12.75 -13.26
N LEU A 63 14.44 11.46 -13.05
CA LEU A 63 15.51 10.72 -13.71
C LEU A 63 15.13 10.21 -15.12
N GLY A 64 13.92 10.50 -15.61
CA GLY A 64 13.49 10.13 -16.95
C GLY A 64 13.12 8.65 -17.12
N TRP A 65 12.80 7.94 -16.02
CA TRP A 65 12.36 6.56 -16.11
C TRP A 65 11.04 6.43 -16.88
N PRO A 66 10.79 5.25 -17.52
CA PRO A 66 9.50 4.95 -18.13
C PRO A 66 8.32 5.14 -17.17
N GLU A 67 7.24 5.77 -17.66
CA GLU A 67 6.06 6.15 -16.86
C GLU A 67 5.44 4.97 -16.07
N ASN A 68 5.47 3.76 -16.63
CA ASN A 68 4.96 2.56 -15.96
C ASN A 68 5.73 2.21 -14.68
N LEU A 69 7.00 2.60 -14.56
CA LEU A 69 7.83 2.39 -13.37
C LEU A 69 7.68 3.50 -12.32
N CYS A 70 7.15 4.65 -12.74
CA CYS A 70 6.87 5.84 -11.93
C CYS A 70 5.49 5.79 -11.26
N ARG A 71 4.70 4.73 -11.46
CA ARG A 71 3.37 4.55 -10.82
C ARG A 71 3.29 3.31 -9.95
N ALA A 72 4.43 2.83 -9.45
CA ALA A 72 4.46 1.64 -8.60
C ALA A 72 3.74 1.94 -7.27
N LYS A 73 2.73 1.13 -6.93
CA LYS A 73 2.05 1.19 -5.62
C LYS A 73 2.90 0.54 -4.54
N SER A 74 2.79 1.01 -3.29
CA SER A 74 3.49 0.39 -2.16
C SER A 74 2.96 -1.03 -1.95
N LYS A 75 3.86 -2.03 -1.91
CA LYS A 75 3.47 -3.44 -1.75
C LYS A 75 2.70 -3.70 -0.45
N SER A 76 2.92 -2.89 0.59
CA SER A 76 2.22 -2.95 1.86
C SER A 76 0.78 -2.48 1.76
N ALA A 77 0.50 -1.40 1.01
CA ALA A 77 -0.87 -0.93 0.82
C ALA A 77 -1.69 -1.90 -0.03
N SER A 78 -1.11 -2.47 -1.09
CA SER A 78 -1.78 -3.50 -1.88
C SER A 78 -2.06 -4.77 -1.09
N ALA A 79 -1.09 -5.25 -0.30
CA ALA A 79 -1.29 -6.44 0.54
C ALA A 79 -2.32 -6.20 1.66
N HIS A 80 -2.38 -5.00 2.23
CA HIS A 80 -3.37 -4.66 3.24
C HIS A 80 -4.78 -4.54 2.63
N LEU A 81 -4.92 -3.89 1.48
CA LEU A 81 -6.18 -3.81 0.73
C LEU A 81 -6.70 -5.19 0.34
N GLU A 82 -5.82 -6.07 -0.13
CA GLU A 82 -6.19 -7.44 -0.48
C GLU A 82 -6.68 -8.21 0.75
N LYS A 83 -6.02 -8.04 1.90
CA LYS A 83 -6.42 -8.67 3.16
C LYS A 83 -7.73 -8.12 3.71
N VAL A 84 -7.98 -6.81 3.60
CA VAL A 84 -9.26 -6.19 3.96
C VAL A 84 -10.38 -6.69 3.06
N SER A 85 -10.14 -6.80 1.75
CA SER A 85 -11.11 -7.36 0.80
C SER A 85 -11.46 -8.81 1.12
N GLN A 86 -10.46 -9.64 1.46
CA GLN A 86 -10.69 -11.03 1.86
C GLN A 86 -11.48 -11.14 3.17
N LEU A 87 -11.24 -10.25 4.14
CA LEU A 87 -12.00 -10.21 5.40
C LEU A 87 -13.44 -9.77 5.17
N TYR A 88 -13.68 -8.84 4.25
CA TYR A 88 -15.03 -8.41 3.87
C TYR A 88 -15.84 -9.56 3.26
N GLU A 89 -15.29 -10.29 2.28
CA GLU A 89 -15.99 -11.44 1.68
C GLU A 89 -16.24 -12.56 2.71
N LYS A 90 -15.26 -12.85 3.58
CA LYS A 90 -15.47 -13.81 4.69
C LYS A 90 -16.53 -13.36 5.69
N GLY A 91 -16.57 -12.06 6.01
CA GLY A 91 -17.59 -11.50 6.90
C GLY A 91 -18.98 -11.56 6.28
N LYS A 92 -19.09 -11.35 4.97
CA LYS A 92 -20.33 -11.47 4.20
C LYS A 92 -20.89 -12.89 4.25
N ASP A 93 -20.05 -13.91 4.02
CA ASP A 93 -20.45 -15.32 4.11
C ASP A 93 -20.90 -15.70 5.52
N MET A 94 -20.25 -15.16 6.56
CA MET A 94 -20.60 -15.43 7.96
C MET A 94 -21.95 -14.80 8.37
N VAL A 95 -22.32 -13.65 7.80
CA VAL A 95 -23.65 -13.04 8.01
C VAL A 95 -24.76 -13.90 7.38
N VAL A 96 -24.48 -14.54 6.24
CA VAL A 96 -25.41 -15.48 5.59
C VAL A 96 -25.56 -16.77 6.39
N GLU A 97 -24.52 -17.27 7.05
CA GLU A 97 -24.61 -18.46 7.91
C GLU A 97 -25.27 -18.21 9.27
N ILE A 98 -25.11 -17.02 9.86
CA ILE A 98 -25.70 -16.67 11.18
C ILE A 98 -27.19 -16.30 11.07
N LEU A 99 -27.67 -15.98 9.87
CA LEU A 99 -29.10 -15.80 9.58
C LEU A 99 -29.67 -17.10 8.99
N PRO A 100 -30.15 -18.06 9.80
CA PRO A 100 -30.89 -19.19 9.27
C PRO A 100 -32.11 -18.67 8.49
N PRO A 101 -32.53 -19.34 7.39
CA PRO A 101 -33.58 -18.88 6.48
C PRO A 101 -35.01 -18.85 7.07
N CYS A 102 -35.18 -18.73 8.39
CA CYS A 102 -36.47 -18.87 9.05
C CYS A 102 -36.95 -17.66 9.87
N THR A 103 -36.21 -16.55 10.00
CA THR A 103 -36.67 -15.43 10.87
C THR A 103 -36.41 -14.00 10.41
N ALA A 104 -35.68 -13.77 9.32
CA ALA A 104 -35.49 -12.41 8.78
C ALA A 104 -36.33 -12.22 7.52
N SER A 105 -37.11 -11.13 7.48
CA SER A 105 -37.78 -10.73 6.24
C SER A 105 -36.73 -10.30 5.21
N GLN A 106 -37.03 -10.39 3.91
CA GLN A 106 -36.10 -9.95 2.86
C GLN A 106 -35.65 -8.49 3.07
N SER A 107 -36.52 -7.64 3.60
CA SER A 107 -36.19 -6.26 3.99
C SER A 107 -35.17 -6.14 5.11
N ASP A 108 -35.14 -7.07 6.07
CA ASP A 108 -34.13 -7.06 7.15
C ASP A 108 -32.75 -7.47 6.61
N ILE A 109 -32.72 -8.42 5.68
CA ILE A 109 -31.51 -8.83 4.96
C ILE A 109 -30.97 -7.66 4.13
N ASP A 110 -31.84 -6.97 3.39
CA ASP A 110 -31.46 -5.82 2.56
C ASP A 110 -30.96 -4.64 3.41
N ALA A 111 -31.57 -4.40 4.58
CA ALA A 111 -31.11 -3.39 5.53
C ALA A 111 -29.71 -3.70 6.09
N LEU A 112 -29.44 -4.97 6.40
CA LEU A 112 -28.12 -5.43 6.87
C LEU A 112 -27.05 -5.26 5.78
N TYR A 113 -27.37 -5.60 4.53
CA TYR A 113 -26.47 -5.36 3.40
C TYR A 113 -26.23 -3.87 3.14
N SER A 114 -27.25 -3.03 3.31
CA SER A 114 -27.11 -1.57 3.22
C SER A 114 -26.11 -1.06 4.26
N VAL A 115 -26.26 -1.46 5.53
CA VAL A 115 -25.34 -1.07 6.62
C VAL A 115 -23.92 -1.60 6.38
N LEU A 116 -23.77 -2.84 5.93
CA LEU A 116 -22.45 -3.40 5.60
C LEU A 116 -21.80 -2.68 4.41
N SER A 117 -22.59 -2.26 3.42
CA SER A 117 -22.11 -1.47 2.28
C SER A 117 -21.68 -0.07 2.69
N GLU A 118 -22.44 0.59 3.58
CA GLU A 118 -22.08 1.89 4.15
C GLU A 118 -20.82 1.79 5.02
N LEU A 119 -20.68 0.75 5.84
CA LEU A 119 -19.47 0.50 6.62
C LEU A 119 -18.25 0.24 5.73
N ARG A 120 -18.44 -0.48 4.61
CA ARG A 120 -17.38 -0.70 3.61
C ARG A 120 -16.99 0.63 2.97
N ASP A 121 -17.96 1.42 2.55
CA ASP A 121 -17.71 2.67 1.85
C ASP A 121 -17.12 3.72 2.81
N LEU A 122 -17.53 3.76 4.09
CA LEU A 122 -16.89 4.54 5.15
C LEU A 122 -15.46 4.09 5.42
N ALA A 123 -15.19 2.78 5.46
CA ALA A 123 -13.83 2.26 5.60
C ALA A 123 -12.97 2.65 4.39
N VAL A 124 -13.52 2.60 3.18
CA VAL A 124 -12.83 3.02 1.94
C VAL A 124 -12.62 4.53 1.89
N ILE A 125 -13.59 5.33 2.33
CA ILE A 125 -13.49 6.80 2.42
C ILE A 125 -12.45 7.19 3.44
N SER A 126 -12.46 6.60 4.64
CA SER A 126 -11.46 6.88 5.68
C SER A 126 -10.05 6.51 5.22
N ILE A 127 -9.89 5.42 4.46
CA ILE A 127 -8.61 5.06 3.82
C ILE A 127 -8.21 6.05 2.71
N LYS A 128 -9.18 6.59 1.96
CA LYS A 128 -8.94 7.56 0.88
C LYS A 128 -8.66 8.97 1.40
N GLU A 129 -9.31 9.43 2.47
CA GLU A 129 -9.03 10.73 3.11
C GLU A 129 -7.64 10.76 3.72
N VAL A 130 -7.21 9.66 4.36
CA VAL A 130 -5.80 9.45 4.75
C VAL A 130 -4.85 9.51 3.55
N ALA A 131 -5.31 9.24 2.34
CA ALA A 131 -4.55 9.32 1.10
C ALA A 131 -4.70 10.66 0.32
N HIS A 132 -5.61 11.56 0.71
CA HIS A 132 -5.89 12.82 0.00
C HIS A 132 -5.51 14.08 0.81
N GLU A 133 -5.38 13.98 2.14
CA GLU A 133 -4.82 15.02 3.02
C GLU A 133 -3.31 14.85 3.29
N SER A 134 -2.64 13.86 2.69
CA SER A 134 -1.21 13.54 2.92
C SER A 134 -0.35 13.69 1.68
#